data_AF-A0A960ALR8-F1
#
_entry.id   AF-A0A960ALR8-F1
#
_cell.length_a   1.000
_cell.length_b   1.000
_cell.length_c   1.000
_cell.angle_alpha   90.00
_cell.angle_beta   90.00
_cell.angle_gamma   90.00
#
_symmetry.space_group_name_H-M   'P 1'
#
loop_
_entity.id
_entity.type
_entity.pdbx_description
1 polymer ?
#
loop_
_entity_poly.entity_id
_entity_poly.type
_entity_poly.pdbx_seq_one_letter_code
_entity_poly.pdbx_strand_id
1 'polypeptide(L)' 'VWLEVGLVDAARRTGLSGARPVALGNVRGQLHDMLKQRAVVYEQLADLHVSTDGRTPEEIVAEIAAWEAAP' A
#
# COMPACT_ATOMS: atom_id res chain seq x y z
N VAL A 1 0.68 4.02 -12.55
CA VAL A 1 -0.21 3.32 -11.58
C VAL A 1 0.46 3.26 -10.20
N TRP A 2 -0.18 3.79 -9.16
CA TRP A 2 0.22 3.67 -7.76
C TRP A 2 -0.79 2.81 -6.99
N LEU A 3 -0.28 1.78 -6.31
CA LEU A 3 -1.03 0.93 -5.39
C LEU A 3 -0.89 1.46 -3.96
N GLU A 4 -1.90 2.17 -3.47
CA GLU A 4 -1.93 2.62 -2.08
C GLU A 4 -2.39 1.52 -1.15
N VAL A 5 -1.73 1.45 0.01
CA VAL A 5 -2.05 0.51 1.07
C VAL A 5 -2.02 1.25 2.41
N GLY A 6 -3.05 1.05 3.21
CA GLY A 6 -3.13 1.56 4.57
C GLY A 6 -2.21 0.81 5.51
N LEU A 7 -1.87 1.43 6.63
CA LEU A 7 -0.92 0.89 7.62
C LEU A 7 -1.32 -0.51 8.12
N VAL A 8 -2.62 -0.77 8.31
CA VAL A 8 -3.11 -2.04 8.85
C VAL A 8 -2.84 -3.20 7.88
N ASP A 9 -3.20 -3.03 6.62
CA ASP A 9 -3.01 -4.06 5.59
C ASP A 9 -1.54 -4.17 5.20
N ALA A 10 -0.80 -3.06 5.16
CA ALA A 10 0.65 -3.08 4.98
C ALA A 10 1.34 -3.87 6.10
N ALA A 11 0.98 -3.63 7.37
CA ALA A 11 1.52 -4.39 8.49
C ALA A 11 1.11 -5.87 8.43
N ARG A 12 -0.10 -6.19 7.98
CA ARG A 12 -0.54 -7.58 7.79
C ARG A 12 0.29 -8.30 6.73
N ARG A 13 0.42 -7.69 5.55
CA ARG A 13 1.14 -8.26 4.38
C ARG A 13 2.64 -8.40 4.60
N THR A 14 3.22 -7.58 5.47
CA THR A 14 4.65 -7.60 5.81
C THR A 14 4.99 -8.41 7.06
N GLY A 15 4.00 -9.08 7.69
CA GLY A 15 4.22 -9.87 8.91
C GLY A 15 4.40 -9.04 10.19
N LEU A 16 4.14 -7.73 10.14
CA LEU A 16 4.23 -6.80 11.28
C LEU A 16 2.93 -6.68 12.09
N SER A 17 1.88 -7.40 11.72
CA SER A 17 0.59 -7.43 12.44
C SER A 17 0.58 -8.33 13.69
N GLY A 18 1.56 -9.22 13.84
CA GLY A 18 1.67 -10.18 14.95
C GLY A 18 2.19 -9.59 16.26
N ALA A 19 2.73 -10.47 17.13
CA ALA A 19 3.31 -10.06 18.41
C ALA A 19 4.40 -8.99 18.23
N ARG A 20 4.45 -8.01 19.14
CA ARG A 20 5.36 -6.86 19.05
C ARG A 20 6.82 -7.34 19.15
N PRO A 21 7.65 -7.22 18.10
CA PRO A 21 9.04 -7.65 18.16
C PRO A 21 9.86 -6.62 18.96
N VAL A 22 10.18 -6.95 20.21
CA VAL A 22 10.87 -6.03 21.13
C VAL A 22 12.27 -5.63 20.64
N ALA A 23 12.95 -6.54 19.93
CA ALA A 23 14.28 -6.32 19.37
C ALA A 23 14.30 -5.39 18.14
N LEU A 24 13.16 -5.16 17.49
CA LEU A 24 13.09 -4.34 16.27
C LEU A 24 12.69 -2.88 16.54
N GLY A 25 12.45 -2.51 17.80
CA GLY A 25 12.04 -1.15 18.17
C GLY A 25 10.66 -0.76 17.60
N ASN A 26 10.54 0.47 17.08
CA ASN A 26 9.27 1.02 16.60
C ASN A 26 9.00 0.74 15.11
N VAL A 27 9.03 -0.52 14.69
CA VAL A 27 8.85 -0.91 13.27
C VAL A 27 7.53 -0.47 12.65
N ARG A 28 6.44 -0.42 13.43
CA ARG A 28 5.13 0.05 12.92
C ARG A 28 5.12 1.55 12.68
N GLY A 29 5.76 2.33 13.55
CA GLY A 29 5.97 3.76 13.32
C GLY A 29 6.86 4.01 12.10
N GLN A 30 7.94 3.25 11.95
CA GLN A 30 8.81 3.36 10.77
C GLN A 30 8.07 3.00 9.47
N LEU A 31 7.22 1.97 9.47
CA LEU A 31 6.37 1.63 8.33
C LEU A 31 5.41 2.78 7.99
N HIS A 32 4.75 3.35 9.00
CA HIS A 32 3.85 4.49 8.83
C HIS A 32 4.55 5.71 8.24
N ASP A 33 5.71 6.07 8.79
CA ASP A 33 6.49 7.20 8.32
C ASP A 33 7.00 6.97 6.89
N MET A 34 7.45 5.76 6.57
CA MET A 34 7.84 5.37 5.22
C MET A 34 6.67 5.49 4.22
N LEU A 35 5.49 4.95 4.56
CA LEU A 35 4.30 5.04 3.69
C LEU A 35 3.96 6.51 3.39
N LYS A 36 3.96 7.36 4.42
CA LYS A 36 3.72 8.81 4.26
C LYS A 36 4.76 9.50 3.39
N GLN A 37 6.04 9.24 3.63
CA GLN A 37 7.13 9.86 2.85
C GLN A 37 7.08 9.45 1.38
N ARG A 38 6.72 8.19 1.11
CA ARG A 38 6.66 7.67 -0.25
C ARG A 38 5.40 8.07 -1.00
N ALA A 39 4.27 8.26 -0.29
CA ALA A 39 3.00 8.69 -0.89
C ALA A 39 3.16 9.95 -1.75
N VAL A 40 3.86 10.98 -1.25
CA VAL A 40 4.10 12.24 -1.99
C VAL A 40 4.77 11.98 -3.34
N VAL A 41 5.76 11.09 -3.40
CA VAL A 41 6.48 10.79 -4.64
C VAL A 41 5.63 9.93 -5.58
N TYR A 42 4.92 8.94 -5.06
CA TYR A 42 4.08 8.07 -5.88
C TYR A 42 2.88 8.79 -6.47
N GLU A 43 2.24 9.67 -5.69
CA GLU A 43 1.14 10.50 -6.14
C GLU A 43 1.55 11.43 -7.28
N GLN A 44 2.75 12.03 -7.20
CA GLN A 44 3.26 12.93 -8.25
C GLN A 44 3.56 12.24 -9.59
N LEU A 45 3.84 10.93 -9.56
CA LEU A 45 4.27 10.16 -10.74
C LEU A 45 3.17 9.26 -11.30
N ALA A 46 2.05 9.09 -10.59
CA ALA A 46 1.04 8.12 -10.96
C ALA A 46 -0.08 8.75 -11.78
N ASP A 47 -0.29 8.22 -12.98
CA ASP A 47 -1.46 8.56 -13.80
C ASP A 47 -2.76 7.91 -13.28
N LEU A 48 -2.64 6.84 -12.49
CA LEU A 48 -3.73 6.10 -11.86
C LEU A 48 -3.37 5.79 -10.41
N HIS A 49 -4.28 6.07 -9.49
CA HIS A 49 -4.16 5.75 -8.08
C HIS A 49 -5.22 4.72 -7.68
N VAL A 50 -4.80 3.57 -7.14
CA VAL A 50 -5.66 2.45 -6.75
C VAL A 50 -5.44 2.10 -5.27
N SER A 51 -6.48 2.21 -4.46
CA SER A 51 -6.45 1.70 -3.08
C SER A 51 -6.57 0.18 -3.05
N THR A 52 -5.72 -0.48 -2.27
CA THR A 52 -5.66 -1.94 -2.15
C THR A 52 -6.21 -2.49 -0.84
N ASP A 53 -6.70 -1.63 0.06
CA ASP A 53 -7.14 -2.04 1.40
C ASP A 53 -8.40 -2.90 1.32
N GLY A 54 -8.36 -4.07 1.96
CA GLY A 54 -9.50 -4.99 2.01
C GLY A 54 -9.91 -5.62 0.66
N ARG A 55 -9.14 -5.39 -0.40
CA ARG A 55 -9.45 -5.87 -1.77
C ARG A 55 -8.61 -7.08 -2.15
N THR A 56 -9.17 -7.92 -3.01
CA THR A 56 -8.43 -9.05 -3.57
C THR A 56 -7.56 -8.61 -4.76
N PRO A 57 -6.47 -9.34 -5.07
CA PRO A 57 -5.67 -9.04 -6.26
C PRO A 57 -6.49 -9.00 -7.55
N GLU A 58 -7.50 -9.85 -7.70
CA GLU A 58 -8.35 -9.91 -8.89
C GLU A 58 -9.16 -8.63 -9.09
N GLU A 59 -9.70 -8.06 -8.01
CA GLU A 59 -10.43 -6.79 -8.05
C GLU A 59 -9.52 -5.62 -8.47
N ILE A 60 -8.26 -5.64 -8.01
CA ILE A 60 -7.26 -4.61 -8.34
C ILE A 60 -6.83 -4.74 -9.80
N VAL A 61 -6.56 -5.96 -10.27
CA VAL A 61 -6.19 -6.23 -11.67
C VAL A 61 -7.31 -5.81 -12.61
N ALA A 62 -8.58 -6.09 -12.26
CA ALA A 62 -9.72 -5.70 -13.08
C ALA A 62 -9.83 -4.17 -13.23
N GLU A 63 -9.60 -3.41 -12.17
CA GLU A 63 -9.60 -1.93 -12.22
C GLU A 63 -8.47 -1.38 -13.11
N ILE A 64 -7.25 -1.90 -12.93
CA ILE A 64 -6.09 -1.45 -13.72
C ILE A 64 -6.29 -1.78 -15.20
N ALA A 65 -6.75 -2.99 -15.52
CA ALA A 65 -7.01 -3.40 -16.90
C ALA A 65 -8.13 -2.55 -17.54
N ALA A 66 -9.16 -2.18 -16.78
CA ALA A 66 -10.20 -1.28 -17.27
C ALA A 66 -9.67 0.14 -17.56
N TRP A 67 -8.75 0.65 -16.74
CA TRP A 67 -8.09 1.93 -16.97
C TRP A 67 -7.15 1.89 -18.19
N GLU A 68 -6.37 0.82 -18.36
CA GLU A 68 -5.48 0.65 -19.52
C GLU A 68 -6.25 0.50 -20.85
N ALA A 69 -7.46 -0.06 -20.80
CA ALA A 69 -8.33 -0.21 -21.96
C ALA A 69 -9.12 1.07 -22.30
N ALA A 70 -9.11 2.08 -21.41
CA ALA A 70 -9.76 3.35 -21.69
C ALA A 70 -8.94 4.12 -22.75
N PRO A 71 -9.58 4.61 -23.83
CA PRO A 71 -8.90 5.29 -24.93
C PRO A 71 -8.38 6.68 -24.57
#